data_AF-A0A1L9N008-F1
#
_entry.id   AF-A0A1L9N008-F1
#
_cell.length_a   1.000
_cell.length_b   1.000
_cell.length_c   1.000
_cell.angle_alpha   90.00
_cell.angle_beta   90.00
_cell.angle_gamma   90.00
#
_symmetry.space_group_name_H-M   'P 1'
#
loop_
_entity.id
_entity.type
_entity.pdbx_description
1 polymer ?
#
loop_
_entity_poly.entity_id
_entity_poly.type
_entity_poly.pdbx_seq_one_letter_code
_entity_poly.pdbx_strand_id
1 'polypeptide(L)'
;MVSFKSLLTATTLATAVLAIPHGGHGHGSHKHRSTHVASKRGSSSKRGAAYTSVSNVHTLTSGSSGNGTVSWAYDWNMYADGSLPSNVEYVPMLWGSKMFGGWLTAIETALDSGSNYIMGFNEPDASSQASMTASEAASSYKKYITPYSGKAKLVTPAVTSSTTEGEGLSWMKSFLSECSECDMSVLAVHWYGTTADEFKSFVQEAMQVADDNGLDETWVTEFALTSGESSDGDQTSAADFLDEVLPWLDSQSGVGRYAYYMCADGYLLSGEELSSSGKVYVA
;
A
#
# COMPACT_ATOMS: atom_id res chain seq x y z
N MET A 1 -14.09 41.45 30.09
CA MET A 1 -14.68 40.20 29.60
C MET A 1 -13.90 39.78 28.36
N VAL A 2 -12.96 38.86 28.50
CA VAL A 2 -12.28 38.22 27.36
C VAL A 2 -12.41 36.73 27.59
N SER A 3 -13.22 36.09 26.75
CA SER A 3 -13.51 34.66 26.80
C SER A 3 -12.46 33.93 25.97
N PHE A 4 -11.68 33.07 26.62
CA PHE A 4 -10.74 32.17 25.96
C PHE A 4 -11.51 31.00 25.35
N LYS A 5 -11.43 30.88 24.01
CA LYS A 5 -11.85 29.68 23.28
C LYS A 5 -10.85 28.56 23.56
N SER A 6 -11.32 27.46 24.14
CA SER A 6 -10.59 26.19 24.18
C SER A 6 -10.45 25.66 22.76
N LEU A 7 -9.23 25.60 22.24
CA LEU A 7 -8.86 24.67 21.17
C LEU A 7 -8.70 23.29 21.83
N LEU A 8 -9.56 22.34 21.50
CA LEU A 8 -9.24 20.92 21.70
C LEU A 8 -8.33 20.50 20.56
N THR A 9 -7.04 20.38 20.86
CA THR A 9 -6.11 19.55 20.09
C THR A 9 -6.54 18.09 20.25
N ALA A 10 -7.10 17.52 19.20
CA ALA A 10 -7.34 16.09 19.11
C ALA A 10 -5.98 15.39 18.91
N THR A 11 -5.44 14.80 19.97
CA THR A 11 -4.33 13.86 19.87
C THR A 11 -4.88 12.54 19.37
N THR A 12 -4.64 12.22 18.11
CA THR A 12 -4.88 10.88 17.55
C THR A 12 -3.86 9.92 18.17
N LEU A 13 -4.33 8.99 19.00
CA LEU A 13 -3.53 7.84 19.38
C LEU A 13 -3.54 6.86 18.22
N ALA A 14 -2.42 6.76 17.50
CA ALA A 14 -2.19 5.68 16.55
C ALA A 14 -2.11 4.34 17.32
N THR A 15 -3.13 3.51 17.20
CA THR A 15 -3.08 2.12 17.64
C THR A 15 -2.25 1.32 16.62
N ALA A 16 -0.95 1.15 16.91
CA ALA A 16 -0.08 0.33 16.10
C ALA A 16 -0.49 -1.16 16.21
N VAL A 17 -1.15 -1.69 15.18
CA VAL A 17 -1.37 -3.14 15.04
C VAL A 17 -0.14 -3.73 14.33
N LEU A 18 0.60 -4.58 15.04
CA LEU A 18 1.79 -5.27 14.53
C LEU A 18 1.36 -6.37 13.54
N ALA A 19 1.58 -6.18 12.24
CA ALA A 19 1.59 -7.27 11.27
C ALA A 19 2.85 -8.14 11.50
N ILE A 20 2.66 -9.39 11.94
CA ILE A 20 3.75 -10.35 12.22
C ILE A 20 3.95 -11.28 11.00
N PRO A 21 5.18 -11.45 10.47
CA PRO A 21 5.46 -12.31 9.31
C PRO A 21 5.32 -13.81 9.61
N HIS A 22 4.83 -14.59 8.63
CA HIS A 22 4.79 -16.06 8.67
C HIS A 22 6.09 -16.69 8.11
N GLY A 23 6.42 -17.91 8.57
CA GLY A 23 7.70 -18.59 8.28
C GLY A 23 7.64 -19.59 7.12
N GLY A 24 8.51 -19.41 6.11
CA GLY A 24 8.48 -20.17 4.85
C GLY A 24 9.16 -21.56 4.88
N HIS A 25 8.69 -22.47 4.00
CA HIS A 25 9.27 -23.80 3.74
C HIS A 25 9.28 -24.14 2.22
N GLY A 26 10.47 -24.54 1.71
CA GLY A 26 10.70 -25.64 0.75
C GLY A 26 10.25 -25.55 -0.73
N HIS A 27 11.21 -25.33 -1.64
CA HIS A 27 11.12 -25.26 -3.11
C HIS A 27 10.77 -26.56 -3.88
N GLY A 28 10.15 -26.39 -5.06
CA GLY A 28 10.22 -27.30 -6.22
C GLY A 28 10.10 -26.52 -7.55
N SER A 29 10.94 -26.81 -8.56
CA SER A 29 11.12 -26.00 -9.77
C SER A 29 10.68 -26.73 -11.06
N HIS A 30 10.00 -26.02 -11.97
CA HIS A 30 9.81 -26.43 -13.37
C HIS A 30 9.87 -25.23 -14.32
N LYS A 31 10.61 -25.38 -15.43
CA LYS A 31 10.85 -24.35 -16.46
C LYS A 31 9.85 -24.49 -17.60
N HIS A 32 9.26 -23.38 -18.07
CA HIS A 32 8.68 -23.29 -19.41
C HIS A 32 8.93 -21.95 -20.11
N ARG A 33 9.05 -22.04 -21.43
CA ARG A 33 9.60 -21.08 -22.40
C ARG A 33 8.52 -20.13 -22.91
N SER A 34 8.77 -18.83 -22.89
CA SER A 34 7.83 -17.77 -23.30
C SER A 34 7.90 -17.45 -24.80
N THR A 35 6.73 -17.25 -25.42
CA THR A 35 6.56 -16.63 -26.74
C THR A 35 5.80 -15.31 -26.56
N HIS A 36 6.42 -14.20 -26.94
CA HIS A 36 5.85 -12.87 -26.81
C HIS A 36 4.75 -12.62 -27.85
N VAL A 37 3.54 -12.35 -27.37
CA VAL A 37 2.45 -11.72 -28.14
C VAL A 37 2.15 -10.40 -27.44
N ALA A 38 2.19 -9.30 -28.19
CA ALA A 38 1.89 -7.96 -27.69
C ALA A 38 0.46 -7.89 -27.16
N SER A 39 0.32 -7.62 -25.86
CA SER A 39 -0.96 -7.47 -25.17
C SER A 39 -1.53 -6.05 -25.38
N LYS A 40 -2.77 -5.96 -25.87
CA LYS A 40 -3.59 -4.74 -25.79
C LYS A 40 -3.67 -4.33 -24.31
N ARG A 41 -3.38 -3.05 -23.99
CA ARG A 41 -3.64 -2.47 -22.66
C ARG A 41 -5.13 -2.61 -22.33
N GLY A 42 -5.53 -3.71 -21.71
CA GLY A 42 -6.72 -3.75 -20.88
C GLY A 42 -6.48 -2.77 -19.74
N SER A 43 -7.47 -1.94 -19.43
CA SER A 43 -7.45 -1.10 -18.23
C SER A 43 -7.34 -2.03 -17.01
N SER A 44 -6.13 -2.29 -16.53
CA SER A 44 -5.94 -3.00 -15.27
C SER A 44 -6.56 -2.17 -14.17
N SER A 45 -7.41 -2.79 -13.35
CA SER A 45 -7.98 -2.16 -12.16
C SER A 45 -6.88 -1.55 -11.29
N LYS A 46 -7.17 -0.43 -10.61
CA LYS A 46 -6.25 0.19 -9.64
C LYS A 46 -6.30 -0.51 -8.27
N ARG A 47 -7.33 -1.34 -8.04
CA ARG A 47 -7.65 -1.98 -6.77
C ARG A 47 -6.64 -3.07 -6.43
N GLY A 48 -6.15 -3.03 -5.19
CA GLY A 48 -5.18 -3.95 -4.62
C GLY A 48 -5.72 -4.74 -3.44
N ALA A 49 -5.02 -5.79 -3.05
CA ALA A 49 -5.25 -6.47 -1.78
C ALA A 49 -4.04 -6.31 -0.86
N ALA A 50 -4.20 -5.55 0.22
CA ALA A 50 -3.31 -5.59 1.38
C ALA A 50 -3.72 -6.83 2.20
N TYR A 51 -2.97 -7.94 2.18
CA TYR A 51 -3.45 -9.22 2.72
C TYR A 51 -2.58 -9.79 3.83
N THR A 52 -3.18 -10.66 4.65
CA THR A 52 -2.47 -11.43 5.68
C THR A 52 -2.38 -12.93 5.36
N SER A 53 -3.24 -13.42 4.45
CA SER A 53 -3.20 -14.77 3.90
C SER A 53 -3.55 -14.75 2.40
N VAL A 54 -2.83 -15.52 1.60
CA VAL A 54 -3.11 -15.69 0.16
C VAL A 54 -4.53 -16.21 -0.09
N SER A 55 -5.07 -17.06 0.80
CA SER A 55 -6.45 -17.56 0.69
C SER A 55 -7.48 -16.43 0.67
N ASN A 56 -7.24 -15.36 1.42
CA ASN A 56 -8.15 -14.21 1.50
C ASN A 56 -8.23 -13.48 0.15
N VAL A 57 -7.13 -13.43 -0.59
CA VAL A 57 -7.09 -12.83 -1.93
C VAL A 57 -7.92 -13.68 -2.92
N HIS A 58 -7.88 -15.01 -2.81
CA HIS A 58 -8.76 -15.89 -3.59
C HIS A 58 -10.24 -15.68 -3.26
N THR A 59 -10.60 -15.56 -1.98
CA THR A 59 -11.97 -15.20 -1.57
C THR A 59 -12.40 -13.84 -2.12
N LEU A 60 -11.56 -12.82 -1.96
CA LEU A 60 -11.85 -11.46 -2.41
C LEU A 60 -12.05 -11.39 -3.93
N THR A 61 -11.21 -12.09 -4.70
CA THR A 61 -11.28 -12.11 -6.17
C THR A 61 -12.44 -12.96 -6.69
N SER A 62 -12.71 -14.11 -6.08
CA SER A 62 -13.84 -14.98 -6.49
C SER A 62 -15.21 -14.39 -6.18
N GLY A 63 -15.30 -13.55 -5.14
CA GLY A 63 -16.53 -12.83 -4.80
C GLY A 63 -16.81 -11.60 -5.67
N SER A 64 -15.88 -11.19 -6.54
CA SER A 64 -16.09 -10.05 -7.45
C SER A 64 -17.13 -10.39 -8.51
N SER A 65 -18.15 -9.56 -8.63
CA SER A 65 -19.31 -9.79 -9.53
C SER A 65 -19.37 -8.80 -10.70
N GLY A 66 -18.30 -8.01 -10.92
CA GLY A 66 -18.25 -6.93 -11.90
C GLY A 66 -16.86 -6.68 -12.47
N ASN A 67 -16.58 -5.42 -12.84
CA ASN A 67 -15.26 -4.98 -13.31
C ASN A 67 -14.30 -4.65 -12.14
N GLY A 68 -14.79 -4.70 -10.89
CA GLY A 68 -14.07 -4.40 -9.65
C GLY A 68 -13.03 -5.43 -9.21
N THR A 69 -12.30 -6.03 -10.14
CA THR A 69 -11.30 -7.05 -9.83
C THR A 69 -10.05 -6.44 -9.20
N VAL A 70 -9.51 -7.07 -8.16
CA VAL A 70 -8.15 -6.77 -7.68
C VAL A 70 -7.13 -7.19 -8.74
N SER A 71 -6.13 -6.35 -9.00
CA SER A 71 -5.08 -6.59 -10.02
C SER A 71 -3.67 -6.75 -9.44
N TRP A 72 -3.51 -6.42 -8.16
CA TRP A 72 -2.23 -6.50 -7.46
C TRP A 72 -2.45 -6.76 -5.96
N ALA A 73 -1.42 -7.25 -5.28
CA ALA A 73 -1.49 -7.54 -3.86
C ALA A 73 -0.12 -7.36 -3.19
N TYR A 74 -0.13 -7.04 -1.91
CA TYR A 74 1.05 -7.00 -1.05
C TYR A 74 0.65 -7.39 0.38
N ASP A 75 1.62 -7.83 1.18
CA ASP A 75 1.41 -8.37 2.53
C ASP A 75 2.46 -7.88 3.53
N TRP A 76 2.98 -6.67 3.30
CA TRP A 76 4.06 -6.06 4.10
C TRP A 76 5.36 -6.88 4.11
N ASN A 77 5.52 -7.81 3.17
CA ASN A 77 6.63 -8.75 3.13
C ASN A 77 7.37 -8.72 1.78
N MET A 78 8.49 -9.44 1.73
CA MET A 78 9.30 -9.60 0.52
C MET A 78 8.96 -10.88 -0.27
N TYR A 79 8.07 -11.72 0.25
CA TYR A 79 7.60 -12.96 -0.36
C TYR A 79 6.09 -13.09 -0.23
N ALA A 80 5.42 -13.53 -1.29
CA ALA A 80 3.95 -13.63 -1.33
C ALA A 80 3.34 -14.68 -0.39
N ASP A 81 4.15 -15.57 0.19
CA ASP A 81 3.73 -16.71 1.03
C ASP A 81 2.61 -17.58 0.43
N GLY A 82 2.68 -17.84 -0.88
CA GLY A 82 1.76 -18.71 -1.60
C GLY A 82 1.57 -18.28 -3.05
N SER A 83 0.58 -18.88 -3.72
CA SER A 83 0.22 -18.53 -5.10
C SER A 83 -1.04 -17.67 -5.14
N LEU A 84 -0.87 -16.41 -5.53
CA LEU A 84 -1.99 -15.49 -5.79
C LEU A 84 -2.81 -15.93 -7.02
N PRO A 85 -4.04 -15.43 -7.17
CA PRO A 85 -4.80 -15.57 -8.42
C PRO A 85 -3.97 -15.10 -9.63
N SER A 86 -4.12 -15.75 -10.78
CA SER A 86 -3.23 -15.55 -11.95
C SER A 86 -3.22 -14.13 -12.53
N ASN A 87 -4.23 -13.33 -12.25
CA ASN A 87 -4.38 -11.94 -12.69
C ASN A 87 -3.98 -10.92 -11.60
N VAL A 88 -3.43 -11.39 -10.49
CA VAL A 88 -3.01 -10.54 -9.36
C VAL A 88 -1.49 -10.58 -9.26
N GLU A 89 -0.87 -9.43 -9.52
CA GLU A 89 0.57 -9.24 -9.35
C GLU A 89 0.93 -9.15 -7.85
N TYR A 90 1.92 -9.92 -7.40
CA TYR A 90 2.53 -9.65 -6.10
C TYR A 90 3.51 -8.48 -6.20
N VAL A 91 3.43 -7.55 -5.26
CA VAL A 91 4.38 -6.44 -5.13
C VAL A 91 5.19 -6.61 -3.84
N PRO A 92 6.50 -6.95 -3.92
CA PRO A 92 7.34 -7.13 -2.74
C PRO A 92 7.63 -5.79 -2.05
N MET A 93 7.66 -5.81 -0.72
CA MET A 93 7.99 -4.69 0.13
C MET A 93 9.26 -4.96 0.94
N LEU A 94 10.19 -4.01 0.93
CA LEU A 94 11.26 -3.98 1.92
C LEU A 94 10.76 -3.21 3.14
N TRP A 95 10.05 -3.88 4.05
CA TRP A 95 9.32 -3.22 5.14
C TRP A 95 10.21 -2.29 5.99
N GLY A 96 11.45 -2.70 6.26
CA GLY A 96 12.40 -1.94 7.07
C GLY A 96 13.66 -2.74 7.37
N SER A 97 14.48 -2.24 8.29
CA SER A 97 15.80 -2.81 8.61
C SER A 97 15.79 -4.29 8.99
N LYS A 98 14.68 -4.76 9.57
CA LYS A 98 14.46 -6.18 9.93
C LYS A 98 14.52 -7.14 8.73
N MET A 99 14.31 -6.67 7.49
CA MET A 99 14.28 -7.49 6.27
C MET A 99 15.56 -7.40 5.42
N PHE A 100 16.55 -6.56 5.79
CA PHE A 100 17.74 -6.32 4.98
C PHE A 100 18.55 -7.61 4.67
N GLY A 101 18.62 -8.55 5.61
CA GLY A 101 19.43 -9.76 5.46
C GLY A 101 18.98 -10.71 4.36
N GLY A 102 17.68 -10.75 4.04
CA GLY A 102 17.10 -11.64 3.02
C GLY A 102 16.69 -10.94 1.73
N TRP A 103 16.67 -9.60 1.73
CA TRP A 103 16.05 -8.78 0.69
C TRP A 103 16.58 -9.08 -0.72
N LEU A 104 17.90 -9.09 -0.92
CA LEU A 104 18.50 -9.21 -2.26
C LEU A 104 18.15 -10.54 -2.94
N THR A 105 17.97 -11.62 -2.19
CA THR A 105 17.53 -12.90 -2.75
C THR A 105 16.03 -12.92 -3.01
N ALA A 106 15.25 -12.34 -2.09
CA ALA A 106 13.80 -12.24 -2.22
C ALA A 106 13.40 -11.46 -3.47
N ILE A 107 14.04 -10.31 -3.70
CA ILE A 107 13.64 -9.41 -4.77
C ILE A 107 13.95 -9.95 -6.16
N GLU A 108 15.10 -10.59 -6.37
CA GLU A 108 15.39 -11.24 -7.67
C GLU A 108 14.36 -12.34 -7.95
N THR A 109 13.94 -13.10 -6.92
CA THR A 109 12.89 -14.11 -7.07
C THR A 109 11.54 -13.49 -7.44
N ALA A 110 11.17 -12.37 -6.82
CA ALA A 110 9.93 -11.66 -7.11
C ALA A 110 9.92 -11.09 -8.54
N LEU A 111 11.02 -10.46 -8.97
CA LEU A 111 11.18 -9.93 -10.33
C LEU A 111 11.13 -11.05 -11.39
N ASP A 112 11.81 -12.17 -11.17
CA ASP A 112 11.75 -13.34 -12.05
C ASP A 112 10.34 -13.95 -12.11
N SER A 113 9.54 -13.75 -11.06
CA SER A 113 8.14 -14.20 -10.99
C SER A 113 7.14 -13.19 -11.56
N GLY A 114 7.63 -12.07 -12.12
CA GLY A 114 6.82 -11.11 -12.86
C GLY A 114 6.39 -9.86 -12.09
N SER A 115 6.93 -9.59 -10.90
CA SER A 115 6.74 -8.32 -10.21
C SER A 115 7.39 -7.17 -11.01
N ASN A 116 6.62 -6.13 -11.28
CA ASN A 116 7.03 -4.92 -12.02
C ASN A 116 7.21 -3.71 -11.10
N TYR A 117 6.91 -3.87 -9.81
CA TYR A 117 6.99 -2.83 -8.79
C TYR A 117 7.75 -3.32 -7.57
N ILE A 118 8.39 -2.41 -6.84
CA ILE A 118 9.08 -2.66 -5.57
C ILE A 118 8.66 -1.60 -4.57
N MET A 119 8.13 -2.03 -3.43
CA MET A 119 7.72 -1.13 -2.35
C MET A 119 8.86 -0.83 -1.38
N GLY A 120 8.96 0.46 -1.01
CA GLY A 120 9.87 0.95 0.02
C GLY A 120 9.44 0.58 1.45
N PHE A 121 10.06 1.27 2.41
CA PHE A 121 9.84 1.02 3.84
C PHE A 121 8.41 1.38 4.29
N ASN A 122 7.90 0.67 5.29
CA ASN A 122 6.57 0.86 5.83
C ASN A 122 6.57 1.82 7.01
N GLU A 123 5.95 2.98 6.85
CA GLU A 123 5.82 4.03 7.87
C GLU A 123 7.15 4.32 8.59
N PRO A 124 8.22 4.67 7.84
CA PRO A 124 9.50 5.04 8.47
C PRO A 124 9.35 6.27 9.38
N ASP A 125 8.33 7.10 9.15
CA ASP A 125 7.96 8.24 9.98
C ASP A 125 7.32 7.86 11.33
N ALA A 126 6.87 6.61 11.51
CA ALA A 126 6.25 6.16 12.76
C ALA A 126 7.22 5.32 13.61
N SER A 127 7.36 5.70 14.89
CA SER A 127 8.29 5.04 15.82
C SER A 127 7.98 3.56 16.10
N SER A 128 6.73 3.14 15.94
CA SER A 128 6.26 1.76 16.12
C SER A 128 6.45 0.88 14.88
N GLN A 129 6.90 1.45 13.76
CA GLN A 129 6.95 0.81 12.45
C GLN A 129 8.40 0.66 11.96
N ALA A 130 8.71 1.00 10.71
CA ALA A 130 10.09 0.92 10.23
C ALA A 130 11.02 1.87 10.99
N SER A 131 10.49 3.01 11.49
CA SER A 131 11.16 3.95 12.39
C SER A 131 12.57 4.34 11.89
N MET A 132 12.60 5.18 10.85
CA MET A 132 13.83 5.61 10.18
C MET A 132 13.79 7.12 9.94
N THR A 133 14.92 7.79 10.15
CA THR A 133 15.08 9.16 9.63
C THR A 133 15.08 9.15 8.10
N ALA A 134 14.75 10.28 7.48
CA ALA A 134 14.84 10.45 6.02
C ALA A 134 16.23 10.05 5.48
N SER A 135 17.31 10.36 6.22
CA SER A 135 18.69 10.10 5.79
C SER A 135 19.09 8.65 5.87
N GLU A 136 18.67 7.97 6.93
CA GLU A 136 18.84 6.52 7.05
C GLU A 136 18.03 5.79 5.98
N ALA A 137 16.79 6.23 5.73
CA ALA A 137 15.95 5.69 4.67
C ALA A 137 16.57 5.91 3.30
N ALA A 138 17.01 7.12 2.94
CA ALA A 138 17.64 7.42 1.66
C ALA A 138 18.91 6.57 1.44
N SER A 139 19.77 6.47 2.46
CA SER A 139 20.98 5.65 2.40
C SER A 139 20.65 4.16 2.20
N SER A 140 19.64 3.65 2.89
CA SER A 140 19.18 2.26 2.77
C SER A 140 18.51 2.01 1.42
N TYR A 141 17.71 2.96 0.94
CA TYR A 141 17.00 2.88 -0.35
C TYR A 141 17.99 2.80 -1.50
N LYS A 142 19.01 3.66 -1.50
CA LYS A 142 20.13 3.63 -2.47
C LYS A 142 20.85 2.28 -2.48
N LYS A 143 20.99 1.65 -1.31
CA LYS A 143 21.69 0.37 -1.17
C LYS A 143 20.84 -0.82 -1.63
N TYR A 144 19.55 -0.83 -1.30
CA TYR A 144 18.73 -2.03 -1.40
C TYR A 144 17.65 -1.98 -2.49
N ILE A 145 17.18 -0.79 -2.90
CA ILE A 145 16.04 -0.66 -3.83
C ILE A 145 16.47 0.01 -5.15
N THR A 146 17.20 1.12 -5.10
CA THR A 146 17.70 1.84 -6.30
C THR A 146 18.44 0.95 -7.31
N PRO A 147 19.23 -0.09 -6.93
CA PRO A 147 19.88 -0.96 -7.91
C PRO A 147 18.93 -1.72 -8.85
N TYR A 148 17.62 -1.72 -8.55
CA TYR A 148 16.58 -2.36 -9.36
C TYR A 148 15.85 -1.36 -10.28
N SER A 149 16.27 -0.09 -10.32
CA SER A 149 15.83 0.90 -11.32
C SER A 149 15.99 0.32 -12.73
N GLY A 150 14.96 0.49 -13.56
CA GLY A 150 14.90 -0.07 -14.92
C GLY A 150 14.55 -1.57 -15.00
N LYS A 151 14.61 -2.32 -13.89
CA LYS A 151 14.03 -3.68 -13.81
C LYS A 151 12.58 -3.65 -13.31
N ALA A 152 12.26 -2.72 -12.41
CA ALA A 152 10.94 -2.46 -11.87
C ALA A 152 10.74 -0.97 -11.60
N LYS A 153 9.48 -0.54 -11.50
CA LYS A 153 9.12 0.77 -10.96
C LYS A 153 9.34 0.77 -9.45
N LEU A 154 10.05 1.79 -8.97
CA LEU A 154 10.40 1.90 -7.57
C LEU A 154 9.41 2.81 -6.86
N VAL A 155 8.79 2.29 -5.81
CA VAL A 155 7.83 3.02 -4.97
C VAL A 155 8.58 3.58 -3.76
N THR A 156 8.27 4.81 -3.36
CA THR A 156 8.81 5.43 -2.14
C THR A 156 8.50 4.57 -0.91
N PRO A 157 9.13 4.84 0.25
CA PRO A 157 8.54 4.45 1.51
C PRO A 157 7.09 4.95 1.61
N ALA A 158 6.22 4.21 2.30
CA ALA A 158 4.84 4.64 2.54
C ALA A 158 4.78 5.37 3.88
N VAL A 159 4.39 6.64 3.87
CA VAL A 159 4.29 7.46 5.09
C VAL A 159 2.87 7.50 5.64
N THR A 160 2.73 7.78 6.94
CA THR A 160 1.43 8.01 7.57
C THR A 160 0.76 9.28 7.04
N SER A 161 -0.51 9.49 7.40
CA SER A 161 -1.21 10.77 7.18
C SER A 161 -1.00 11.79 8.30
N SER A 162 0.03 11.62 9.14
CA SER A 162 0.36 12.57 10.21
C SER A 162 0.72 13.94 9.66
N THR A 163 0.24 15.00 10.32
CA THR A 163 0.60 16.39 10.03
C THR A 163 1.68 16.93 10.98
N THR A 164 2.25 16.07 11.83
CA THR A 164 3.36 16.44 12.72
C THR A 164 4.61 16.69 11.89
N GLU A 165 5.35 17.76 12.20
CA GLU A 165 6.60 18.06 11.49
C GLU A 165 7.62 16.94 11.68
N GLY A 166 8.20 16.48 10.57
CA GLY A 166 9.06 15.30 10.54
C GLY A 166 8.32 13.96 10.42
N GLU A 167 6.99 13.97 10.27
CA GLU A 167 6.16 12.81 9.95
C GLU A 167 5.37 13.03 8.64
N GLY A 168 4.70 11.99 8.15
CA GLY A 168 3.82 12.06 6.98
C GLY A 168 4.47 12.71 5.75
N LEU A 169 3.75 13.63 5.11
CA LEU A 169 4.26 14.33 3.93
C LEU A 169 5.46 15.26 4.23
N SER A 170 5.66 15.69 5.48
CA SER A 170 6.86 16.44 5.89
C SER A 170 8.11 15.54 5.86
N TRP A 171 8.01 14.33 6.40
CA TRP A 171 9.05 13.30 6.28
C TRP A 171 9.31 12.93 4.82
N MET A 172 8.24 12.72 4.03
CA MET A 172 8.34 12.34 2.61
C MET A 172 9.17 13.36 1.80
N LYS A 173 8.87 14.66 1.95
CA LYS A 173 9.62 15.72 1.25
C LYS A 173 11.10 15.72 1.61
N SER A 174 11.43 15.47 2.88
CA SER A 174 12.83 15.36 3.33
C SER A 174 13.52 14.16 2.69
N PHE A 175 12.87 13.00 2.67
CA PHE A 175 13.39 11.79 2.03
C PHE A 175 13.59 11.97 0.51
N LEU A 176 12.62 12.53 -0.20
CA LEU A 176 12.72 12.80 -1.64
C LEU A 176 13.90 13.73 -1.96
N SER A 177 14.12 14.76 -1.13
CA SER A 177 15.28 15.66 -1.27
C SER A 177 16.62 14.95 -1.09
N GLU A 178 16.72 13.97 -0.18
CA GLU A 178 17.96 13.24 0.10
C GLU A 178 18.21 12.06 -0.85
N CYS A 179 17.15 11.61 -1.52
CA CYS A 179 17.12 10.47 -2.43
C CYS A 179 16.80 10.89 -3.88
N SER A 180 17.22 12.09 -4.30
CA SER A 180 16.95 12.61 -5.66
C SER A 180 17.53 11.75 -6.80
N GLU A 181 18.56 10.95 -6.52
CA GLU A 181 19.19 10.02 -7.47
C GLU A 181 18.67 8.58 -7.33
N CYS A 182 17.55 8.35 -6.65
CA CYS A 182 17.04 7.02 -6.34
C CYS A 182 16.10 6.44 -7.40
N ASP A 183 15.87 7.17 -8.50
CA ASP A 183 15.03 6.78 -9.64
C ASP A 183 13.64 6.25 -9.25
N MET A 184 13.03 6.88 -8.25
CA MET A 184 11.68 6.55 -7.83
C MET A 184 10.67 7.01 -8.88
N SER A 185 9.59 6.25 -9.05
CA SER A 185 8.52 6.57 -10.00
C SER A 185 7.17 6.75 -9.34
N VAL A 186 6.99 6.24 -8.11
CA VAL A 186 5.68 6.18 -7.44
C VAL A 186 5.79 6.66 -6.01
N LEU A 187 4.93 7.59 -5.62
CA LEU A 187 4.78 8.02 -4.22
C LEU A 187 3.77 7.13 -3.50
N ALA A 188 4.09 6.58 -2.33
CA ALA A 188 3.17 5.81 -1.50
C ALA A 188 2.82 6.55 -0.20
N VAL A 189 1.54 6.47 0.18
CA VAL A 189 1.00 7.03 1.43
C VAL A 189 -0.04 6.12 2.04
N HIS A 190 -0.22 6.25 3.35
CA HIS A 190 -1.29 5.67 4.12
C HIS A 190 -2.22 6.75 4.65
N TRP A 191 -3.50 6.44 4.80
CA TRP A 191 -4.46 7.33 5.43
C TRP A 191 -5.41 6.62 6.37
N TYR A 192 -5.53 7.16 7.57
CA TYR A 192 -6.41 6.65 8.62
C TYR A 192 -7.08 7.85 9.27
N GLY A 193 -8.41 7.93 9.19
CA GLY A 193 -9.13 9.12 9.64
C GLY A 193 -10.64 8.97 9.69
N THR A 194 -11.38 10.06 9.61
CA THR A 194 -12.79 10.06 10.02
C THR A 194 -13.79 10.32 8.91
N THR A 195 -13.39 10.96 7.80
CA THR A 195 -14.31 11.32 6.72
C THR A 195 -13.71 11.11 5.33
N ALA A 196 -14.57 10.92 4.34
CA ALA A 196 -14.19 10.85 2.93
C ALA A 196 -13.56 12.16 2.41
N ASP A 197 -13.99 13.32 2.91
CA ASP A 197 -13.43 14.62 2.52
C ASP A 197 -11.99 14.80 3.02
N GLU A 198 -11.69 14.37 4.25
CA GLU A 198 -10.32 14.35 4.79
C GLU A 198 -9.42 13.42 3.97
N PHE A 199 -9.91 12.22 3.64
CA PHE A 199 -9.21 11.28 2.77
C PHE A 199 -8.88 11.88 1.41
N LYS A 200 -9.89 12.44 0.72
CA LYS A 200 -9.74 13.06 -0.60
C LYS A 200 -8.74 14.21 -0.57
N SER A 201 -8.81 15.05 0.46
CA SER A 201 -7.89 16.18 0.64
C SER A 201 -6.45 15.72 0.81
N PHE A 202 -6.21 14.71 1.66
CA PHE A 202 -4.88 14.15 1.87
C PHE A 202 -4.32 13.51 0.60
N VAL A 203 -5.13 12.73 -0.14
CA VAL A 203 -4.68 12.12 -1.40
C VAL A 203 -4.36 13.18 -2.45
N GLN A 204 -5.10 14.29 -2.51
CA GLN A 204 -4.77 15.43 -3.37
C GLN A 204 -3.43 16.08 -2.99
N GLU A 205 -3.15 16.25 -1.70
CA GLU A 205 -1.85 16.76 -1.24
C GLU A 205 -0.72 15.80 -1.60
N ALA A 206 -0.92 14.49 -1.44
CA ALA A 206 0.06 13.47 -1.82
C ALA A 206 0.34 13.47 -3.33
N MET A 207 -0.70 13.61 -4.17
CA MET A 207 -0.55 13.78 -5.62
C MET A 207 0.24 15.04 -5.97
N GLN A 208 0.01 16.16 -5.28
CA GLN A 208 0.79 17.38 -5.49
C GLN A 208 2.27 17.17 -5.12
N VAL A 209 2.57 16.45 -4.03
CA VAL A 209 3.96 16.12 -3.67
C VAL A 209 4.60 15.23 -4.74
N ALA A 210 3.86 14.27 -5.29
CA ALA A 210 4.34 13.43 -6.39
C ALA A 210 4.67 14.28 -7.63
N ASP A 211 3.75 15.14 -8.06
CA ASP A 211 3.92 16.03 -9.22
C ASP A 211 5.09 16.99 -9.04
N ASP A 212 5.22 17.63 -7.87
CA ASP A 212 6.30 18.57 -7.55
C ASP A 212 7.70 17.91 -7.58
N ASN A 213 7.76 16.60 -7.37
CA ASN A 213 8.99 15.81 -7.38
C ASN A 213 9.16 14.95 -8.65
N GLY A 214 8.30 15.14 -9.65
CA GLY A 214 8.39 14.45 -10.94
C GLY A 214 8.14 12.95 -10.87
N LEU A 215 7.33 12.49 -9.91
CA LEU A 215 6.90 11.09 -9.81
C LEU A 215 5.67 10.86 -10.70
N ASP A 216 5.57 9.68 -11.30
CA ASP A 216 4.56 9.37 -12.33
C ASP A 216 3.14 9.19 -11.75
N GLU A 217 3.05 8.70 -10.51
CA GLU A 217 1.78 8.30 -9.89
C GLU A 217 1.89 8.27 -8.35
N THR A 218 0.74 8.38 -7.70
CA THR A 218 0.56 8.18 -6.25
C THR A 218 -0.19 6.88 -5.99
N TRP A 219 0.29 6.11 -5.02
CA TRP A 219 -0.37 4.93 -4.49
C TRP A 219 -0.87 5.20 -3.07
N VAL A 220 -2.10 4.78 -2.81
CA VAL A 220 -2.69 4.79 -1.47
C VAL A 220 -2.68 3.36 -0.96
N THR A 221 -1.57 2.95 -0.36
CA THR A 221 -1.29 1.54 -0.07
C THR A 221 -2.07 1.04 1.13
N GLU A 222 -2.49 1.95 2.01
CA GLU A 222 -3.45 1.68 3.07
C GLU A 222 -4.42 2.85 3.19
N PHE A 223 -5.72 2.55 3.28
CA PHE A 223 -6.69 3.53 3.72
C PHE A 223 -7.87 2.88 4.43
N ALA A 224 -8.32 3.48 5.53
CA ALA A 224 -9.55 3.12 6.23
C ALA A 224 -10.07 4.28 7.07
N LEU A 225 -11.36 4.21 7.45
CA LEU A 225 -11.84 4.99 8.57
C LEU A 225 -11.25 4.43 9.87
N THR A 226 -10.96 5.27 10.86
CA THR A 226 -10.52 4.83 12.18
C THR A 226 -11.55 3.96 12.90
N SER A 227 -12.84 4.12 12.57
CA SER A 227 -13.89 3.21 13.03
C SER A 227 -13.85 1.82 12.38
N GLY A 228 -13.06 1.63 11.31
CA GLY A 228 -12.89 0.38 10.56
C GLY A 228 -11.47 -0.18 10.58
N GLU A 229 -10.56 0.39 11.39
CA GLU A 229 -9.17 -0.08 11.51
C GLU A 229 -9.04 -1.41 12.28
N SER A 230 -10.04 -1.76 13.10
CA SER A 230 -10.09 -3.03 13.81
C SER A 230 -11.00 -4.05 13.13
N SER A 231 -10.72 -5.34 13.33
CA SER A 231 -11.52 -6.45 12.78
C SER A 231 -12.96 -6.50 13.29
N ASP A 232 -13.28 -5.77 14.36
CA ASP A 232 -14.63 -5.59 14.90
C ASP A 232 -15.21 -4.19 14.61
N GLY A 233 -14.59 -3.46 13.69
CA GLY A 233 -14.97 -2.11 13.29
C GLY A 233 -16.33 -2.03 12.59
N ASP A 234 -16.80 -0.79 12.40
CA ASP A 234 -18.11 -0.51 11.80
C ASP A 234 -18.11 -0.76 10.29
N GLN A 235 -18.52 -1.97 9.91
CA GLN A 235 -18.64 -2.42 8.53
C GLN A 235 -19.65 -1.61 7.70
N THR A 236 -20.63 -0.96 8.32
CA THR A 236 -21.60 -0.12 7.59
C THR A 236 -20.93 1.20 7.21
N SER A 237 -20.32 1.88 8.18
CA SER A 237 -19.55 3.09 7.92
C SER A 237 -18.40 2.84 6.93
N ALA A 238 -17.73 1.69 7.02
CA ALA A 238 -16.70 1.28 6.06
C ALA A 238 -17.26 1.10 4.64
N ALA A 239 -18.43 0.45 4.50
CA ALA A 239 -19.07 0.26 3.21
C ALA A 239 -19.52 1.60 2.58
N ASP A 240 -20.14 2.48 3.36
CA ASP A 240 -20.57 3.81 2.90
C ASP A 240 -19.37 4.68 2.47
N PHE A 241 -18.28 4.64 3.24
CA PHE A 241 -17.04 5.31 2.89
C PHE A 241 -16.45 4.79 1.58
N LEU A 242 -16.38 3.46 1.41
CA LEU A 242 -15.89 2.84 0.17
C LEU A 242 -16.75 3.19 -1.04
N ASP A 243 -18.07 3.19 -0.91
CA ASP A 243 -19.00 3.56 -1.98
C ASP A 243 -18.74 4.99 -2.48
N GLU A 244 -18.33 5.88 -1.57
CA GLU A 244 -17.99 7.26 -1.90
C GLU A 244 -16.58 7.42 -2.51
N VAL A 245 -15.55 6.78 -1.93
CA VAL A 245 -14.16 7.08 -2.31
C VAL A 245 -13.64 6.25 -3.48
N LEU A 246 -14.17 5.04 -3.72
CA LEU A 246 -13.68 4.18 -4.81
C LEU A 246 -13.93 4.78 -6.20
N PRO A 247 -15.13 5.27 -6.55
CA PRO A 247 -15.35 5.94 -7.84
C PRO A 247 -14.48 7.19 -8.00
N TRP A 248 -14.23 7.89 -6.89
CA TRP A 248 -13.36 9.07 -6.89
C TRP A 248 -11.90 8.68 -7.17
N LEU A 249 -11.34 7.69 -6.48
CA LEU A 249 -9.99 7.15 -6.71
C LEU A 249 -9.81 6.64 -8.15
N ASP A 250 -10.81 5.92 -8.66
CA ASP A 250 -10.80 5.42 -10.03
C ASP A 250 -10.75 6.57 -11.05
N SER A 251 -11.40 7.70 -10.77
CA SER A 251 -11.39 8.90 -11.64
C SER A 251 -10.11 9.74 -11.57
N GLN A 252 -9.29 9.64 -10.52
CA GLN A 252 -8.07 10.45 -10.38
C GLN A 252 -6.95 9.94 -11.28
N SER A 253 -6.48 10.71 -12.26
CA SER A 253 -5.37 10.29 -13.13
C SER A 253 -4.03 10.15 -12.41
N GLY A 254 -3.82 10.92 -11.33
CA GLY A 254 -2.62 10.86 -10.50
C GLY A 254 -2.58 9.66 -9.55
N VAL A 255 -3.71 8.98 -9.32
CA VAL A 255 -3.74 7.75 -8.51
C VAL A 255 -3.50 6.55 -9.41
N GLY A 256 -2.39 5.86 -9.17
CA GLY A 256 -1.98 4.66 -9.89
C GLY A 256 -2.62 3.38 -9.36
N ARG A 257 -2.53 3.19 -8.04
CA ARG A 257 -3.05 2.01 -7.34
C ARG A 257 -3.50 2.36 -5.92
N TYR A 258 -4.41 1.57 -5.37
CA TYR A 258 -4.82 1.70 -3.97
C TYR A 258 -5.27 0.36 -3.37
N ALA A 259 -5.10 0.18 -2.06
CA ALA A 259 -5.55 -1.00 -1.33
C ALA A 259 -6.22 -0.57 -0.02
N TYR A 260 -7.48 -0.98 0.19
CA TYR A 260 -8.18 -0.74 1.44
C TYR A 260 -7.56 -1.60 2.53
N TYR A 261 -7.49 -1.10 3.77
CA TYR A 261 -7.01 -1.86 4.91
C TYR A 261 -8.17 -2.65 5.56
N MET A 262 -8.26 -3.97 5.43
CA MET A 262 -7.41 -4.89 4.65
C MET A 262 -8.15 -6.14 4.13
N CYS A 263 -7.49 -6.96 3.32
CA CYS A 263 -7.96 -8.25 2.84
C CYS A 263 -7.80 -9.33 3.93
N ALA A 264 -8.67 -9.25 4.94
CA ALA A 264 -8.72 -10.19 6.07
C ALA A 264 -10.13 -10.30 6.66
N ASP A 265 -10.33 -11.31 7.51
CA ASP A 265 -11.55 -11.50 8.29
C ASP A 265 -11.78 -10.33 9.25
N GLY A 266 -13.03 -9.88 9.35
CA GLY A 266 -13.41 -8.67 10.09
C GLY A 266 -13.17 -7.36 9.34
N TYR A 267 -12.58 -7.42 8.14
CA TYR A 267 -12.34 -6.27 7.26
C TYR A 267 -13.13 -6.44 5.96
N LEU A 268 -12.46 -6.68 4.83
CA LEU A 268 -13.13 -6.99 3.56
C LEU A 268 -13.80 -8.37 3.56
N LEU A 269 -13.45 -9.26 4.49
CA LEU A 269 -14.03 -10.60 4.59
C LEU A 269 -14.80 -10.79 5.89
N SER A 270 -15.75 -11.72 5.86
CA SER A 270 -16.46 -12.27 7.03
C SER A 270 -16.42 -13.79 6.93
N GLY A 271 -15.48 -14.39 7.66
CA GLY A 271 -15.08 -15.78 7.47
C GLY A 271 -14.54 -16.02 6.05
N GLU A 272 -15.15 -16.97 5.36
CA GLU A 272 -14.77 -17.35 3.98
C GLU A 272 -15.57 -16.59 2.91
N GLU A 273 -16.33 -15.56 3.30
CA GLU A 273 -17.21 -14.78 2.42
C GLU A 273 -16.82 -13.29 2.42
N LEU A 274 -17.36 -12.52 1.48
CA LEU A 274 -17.22 -11.05 1.50
C LEU A 274 -18.04 -10.43 2.63
N SER A 275 -17.43 -9.51 3.37
CA SER A 275 -18.15 -8.63 4.30
C SER A 275 -19.00 -7.60 3.53
N SER A 276 -19.74 -6.74 4.25
CA SER A 276 -20.48 -5.63 3.63
C SER A 276 -19.53 -4.67 2.89
N SER A 277 -18.42 -4.28 3.52
CA SER A 277 -17.39 -3.44 2.90
C SER A 277 -16.68 -4.18 1.75
N GLY A 278 -16.41 -5.48 1.91
CA GLY A 278 -15.87 -6.35 0.87
C GLY A 278 -16.69 -6.33 -0.41
N LYS A 279 -18.01 -6.45 -0.30
CA LYS A 279 -18.92 -6.42 -1.45
C LYS A 279 -18.86 -5.10 -2.21
N VAL A 280 -18.77 -3.98 -1.50
CA VAL A 280 -18.60 -2.64 -2.12
C VAL A 280 -17.22 -2.54 -2.78
N TYR A 281 -16.18 -3.04 -2.13
CA TYR A 281 -14.80 -2.96 -2.64
C TYR A 281 -14.62 -3.64 -4.00
N VAL A 282 -15.27 -4.79 -4.22
CA VAL A 282 -15.13 -5.60 -5.44
C VAL A 282 -16.33 -5.57 -6.39
N ALA A 283 -17.28 -4.65 -6.19
CA ALA A 283 -18.35 -4.35 -7.14
C ALA A 283 -17.78 -3.67 -8.41
#